data_AF-A0A9E0NA49-F1
#
_entry.id   AF-A0A9E0NA49-F1
#
_cell.length_a   1.000
_cell.length_b   1.000
_cell.length_c   1.000
_cell.angle_alpha   90.00
_cell.angle_beta   90.00
_cell.angle_gamma   90.00
#
_symmetry.space_group_name_H-M   'P 1'
#
loop_
_entity.id
_entity.type
_entity.pdbx_description
1 polymer ?
#
loop_
_entity_poly.entity_id
_entity_poly.type
_entity_poly.pdbx_seq_one_letter_code
_entity_poly.pdbx_strand_id
1 'polypeptide(L)'
;MSSPRDRSPAGSVPPPRAAAGVANGSGQHRPLTQDEIRAATAEEALQRQDWAVARQLWHELACALPQNRHYRAQLAFARAGELLAGGDVQRAREELERVLRLAPDHGGATAMMRATRAGRISRLLRR
;
A
#
# COMPACT_ATOMS: atom_id res chain seq x y z
N MET A 1 32.36 13.65 65.46
CA MET A 1 33.11 12.71 64.59
C MET A 1 32.33 11.41 64.58
N SER A 2 31.58 11.15 63.50
CA SER A 2 30.58 10.09 63.42
C SER A 2 30.86 9.15 62.24
N SER A 3 30.75 7.86 62.54
CA SER A 3 30.45 6.70 61.69
C SER A 3 31.57 6.05 60.83
N PRO A 4 31.64 4.70 60.85
CA PRO A 4 32.60 3.88 60.12
C PRO A 4 32.08 3.52 58.73
N ARG A 5 32.98 3.41 57.74
CA ARG A 5 32.67 2.81 56.42
C ARG A 5 33.17 1.38 56.40
N ASP A 6 32.21 0.48 56.58
CA ASP A 6 32.26 -0.93 56.21
C ASP A 6 32.52 -1.05 54.69
N ARG A 7 33.54 -1.83 54.30
CA ARG A 7 33.80 -2.19 52.90
C ARG A 7 33.92 -3.70 52.81
N SER A 8 32.81 -4.32 52.45
CA SER A 8 32.70 -5.73 52.11
C SER A 8 33.62 -6.15 50.95
N PRO A 9 34.03 -7.42 50.92
CA PRO A 9 34.82 -8.04 49.87
C PRO A 9 33.91 -8.68 48.80
N ALA A 10 34.33 -8.72 47.54
CA ALA A 10 33.78 -9.67 46.57
C ALA A 10 34.81 -9.96 45.48
N GLY A 11 35.24 -11.22 45.44
CA GLY A 11 36.19 -11.73 44.47
C GLY A 11 35.64 -11.70 43.04
N SER A 12 36.52 -11.30 42.12
CA SER A 12 36.48 -11.73 40.73
C SER A 12 36.90 -13.20 40.65
N VAL A 13 36.26 -14.05 39.83
CA VAL A 13 36.65 -14.53 38.47
C VAL A 13 35.49 -15.43 37.90
N PRO A 14 35.50 -15.96 36.65
CA PRO A 14 34.64 -15.58 35.52
C PRO A 14 33.63 -16.69 35.07
N PRO A 15 32.80 -16.47 34.01
CA PRO A 15 31.74 -17.41 33.63
C PRO A 15 32.18 -18.45 32.57
N PRO A 16 31.60 -19.66 32.54
CA PRO A 16 31.68 -20.55 31.38
C PRO A 16 30.64 -20.19 30.30
N ARG A 17 31.12 -20.19 29.05
CA ARG A 17 30.42 -19.89 27.80
C ARG A 17 29.44 -20.99 27.36
N ALA A 18 28.45 -20.53 26.59
CA ALA A 18 27.78 -21.19 25.45
C ALA A 18 26.70 -22.26 25.68
N ALA A 19 25.46 -21.83 25.50
CA ALA A 19 24.46 -22.47 24.64
C ALA A 19 23.76 -21.32 23.88
N ALA A 20 24.12 -21.00 22.63
CA ALA A 20 23.62 -21.64 21.41
C ALA A 20 22.09 -21.72 21.37
N GLY A 21 21.49 -20.77 20.63
CA GLY A 21 20.27 -20.98 19.88
C GLY A 21 18.96 -20.82 20.64
N VAL A 22 18.34 -19.65 20.52
CA VAL A 22 17.18 -19.48 19.62
C VAL A 22 16.94 -18.00 19.41
N ALA A 23 17.09 -17.60 18.15
CA ALA A 23 16.60 -16.35 17.63
C ALA A 23 15.07 -16.35 17.73
N ASN A 24 14.50 -15.74 18.77
CA ASN A 24 13.13 -15.26 18.67
C ASN A 24 13.19 -13.89 17.99
N GLY A 25 13.35 -13.94 16.66
CA GLY A 25 12.85 -12.91 15.77
C GLY A 25 11.33 -12.87 15.89
N SER A 26 10.85 -12.33 17.00
CA SER A 26 9.46 -11.91 17.14
C SER A 26 9.29 -10.75 16.18
N GLY A 27 8.78 -11.08 14.99
CA GLY A 27 8.52 -10.16 13.90
C GLY A 27 7.96 -8.87 14.45
N GLN A 28 8.66 -7.78 14.15
CA GLN A 28 8.18 -6.45 14.43
C GLN A 28 6.80 -6.33 13.78
N HIS A 29 5.74 -6.43 14.59
CA HIS A 29 4.41 -6.01 14.23
C HIS A 29 4.49 -4.48 14.17
N ARG A 30 5.13 -3.96 13.11
CA ARG A 30 5.18 -2.53 12.86
C ARG A 30 3.72 -2.11 12.71
N PRO A 31 3.21 -1.20 13.54
CA PRO A 31 1.86 -0.70 13.36
C PRO A 31 1.76 -0.17 11.94
N LEU A 32 0.78 -0.68 11.18
CA LEU A 32 0.47 -0.18 9.86
C LEU A 32 0.31 1.34 9.98
N THR A 33 1.09 2.06 9.18
CA THR A 33 0.98 3.51 9.10
C THR A 33 -0.43 3.88 8.62
N GLN A 34 -0.90 5.05 9.01
CA GLN A 34 -2.23 5.53 8.60
C GLN A 34 -2.40 5.50 7.06
N ASP A 35 -1.32 5.71 6.32
CA ASP A 35 -1.29 5.65 4.87
C ASP A 35 -1.45 4.22 4.33
N GLU A 36 -0.86 3.21 4.99
CA GLU A 36 -1.03 1.80 4.64
C GLU A 36 -2.47 1.32 4.89
N ILE A 37 -3.08 1.77 6.00
CA ILE A 37 -4.50 1.48 6.30
C ILE A 37 -5.39 2.09 5.21
N ARG A 38 -5.15 3.35 4.85
CA ARG A 38 -5.88 4.03 3.77
C ARG A 38 -5.69 3.34 2.43
N ALA A 39 -4.47 2.90 2.11
CA ALA A 39 -4.18 2.19 0.87
C ALA A 39 -4.95 0.87 0.81
N ALA A 40 -5.00 0.11 1.92
CA ALA A 40 -5.79 -1.11 1.99
C ALA A 40 -7.31 -0.85 1.81
N THR A 41 -7.85 0.20 2.44
CA THR A 41 -9.26 0.60 2.24
C THR A 41 -9.53 1.03 0.79
N ALA A 42 -8.58 1.72 0.16
CA ALA A 42 -8.69 2.15 -1.24
C ALA A 42 -8.64 0.97 -2.22
N GLU A 43 -7.82 -0.04 -1.94
CA GLU A 43 -7.80 -1.30 -2.69
C GLU A 43 -9.11 -2.07 -2.54
N GLU A 44 -9.66 -2.14 -1.32
CA GLU A 44 -10.95 -2.78 -1.10
C GLU A 44 -12.07 -2.07 -1.87
N ALA A 45 -12.07 -0.74 -1.90
CA ALA A 45 -13.01 0.04 -2.71
C ALA A 45 -12.88 -0.28 -4.20
N LEU A 46 -11.65 -0.43 -4.73
CA LEU A 46 -11.43 -0.84 -6.13
C LEU A 46 -11.99 -2.24 -6.41
N GLN A 47 -11.81 -3.19 -5.50
CA GLN A 47 -12.34 -4.56 -5.65
C GLN A 47 -13.87 -4.57 -5.68
N ARG A 48 -14.50 -3.70 -4.88
CA ARG A 48 -15.95 -3.49 -4.85
C ARG A 48 -16.47 -2.64 -6.02
N GLN A 49 -15.58 -2.15 -6.90
CA GLN A 49 -15.89 -1.22 -7.98
C GLN A 49 -16.52 0.10 -7.49
N ASP A 50 -16.25 0.47 -6.24
CA ASP A 50 -16.62 1.77 -5.70
C ASP A 50 -15.60 2.81 -6.16
N TRP A 51 -15.72 3.21 -7.42
CA TRP A 51 -14.77 4.07 -8.09
C TRP A 51 -14.65 5.45 -7.44
N ALA A 52 -15.75 5.97 -6.89
CA ALA A 52 -15.78 7.27 -6.24
C ALA A 52 -14.96 7.25 -4.93
N VAL A 53 -15.21 6.25 -4.07
CA VAL A 53 -14.47 6.10 -2.81
C VAL A 53 -13.00 5.79 -3.09
N ALA A 54 -12.73 4.85 -4.00
CA ALA A 54 -11.37 4.51 -4.40
C ALA A 54 -10.61 5.74 -4.92
N ARG A 55 -11.21 6.53 -5.83
CA ARG A 55 -10.59 7.75 -6.37
C ARG A 55 -10.25 8.72 -5.26
N GLN A 56 -11.16 8.95 -4.31
CA GLN A 56 -10.94 9.89 -3.23
C GLN A 56 -9.78 9.45 -2.33
N LEU A 57 -9.76 8.20 -1.90
CA LEU A 57 -8.70 7.68 -1.03
C LEU A 57 -7.33 7.67 -1.73
N TRP A 58 -7.28 7.23 -2.99
CA TRP A 58 -6.04 7.28 -3.78
C TRP A 58 -5.58 8.71 -4.07
N HIS A 59 -6.51 9.66 -4.18
CA HIS A 59 -6.17 11.06 -4.37
C HIS A 59 -5.49 11.63 -3.12
N GLU A 60 -6.04 11.36 -1.94
CA GLU A 60 -5.45 11.78 -0.67
C GLU A 60 -4.05 11.18 -0.49
N LEU A 61 -3.86 9.90 -0.78
CA LEU A 61 -2.57 9.23 -0.72
C LEU A 61 -1.56 9.79 -1.73
N ALA A 62 -2.00 10.06 -2.97
CA ALA A 62 -1.14 10.66 -3.98
C ALA A 62 -0.77 12.12 -3.65
N CYS A 63 -1.64 12.86 -2.95
CA CYS A 63 -1.34 14.21 -2.47
C CYS A 63 -0.38 14.19 -1.28
N ALA A 64 -0.53 13.25 -0.35
CA ALA A 64 0.36 13.09 0.79
C ALA A 64 1.76 12.59 0.36
N LEU A 65 1.83 11.70 -0.62
CA LEU A 65 3.05 11.06 -1.09
C LEU A 65 3.18 11.16 -2.62
N PRO A 66 3.43 12.37 -3.17
CA PRO A 66 3.42 12.63 -4.62
C PRO A 66 4.56 11.94 -5.38
N GLN A 67 5.62 11.57 -4.66
CA GLN A 67 6.74 10.80 -5.19
C GLN A 67 6.41 9.32 -5.40
N ASN A 68 5.37 8.80 -4.75
CA ASN A 68 4.98 7.41 -4.90
C ASN A 68 4.23 7.19 -6.21
N ARG A 69 4.94 6.65 -7.20
CA ARG A 69 4.38 6.31 -8.52
C ARG A 69 3.22 5.32 -8.42
N HIS A 70 3.25 4.42 -7.43
CA HIS A 70 2.19 3.43 -7.23
C HIS A 70 0.85 4.10 -6.91
N TYR A 71 0.81 5.02 -5.95
CA TYR A 71 -0.43 5.74 -5.60
C TYR A 71 -0.97 6.59 -6.74
N ARG A 72 -0.07 7.20 -7.52
CA ARG A 72 -0.46 7.94 -8.73
C ARG A 72 -1.06 7.03 -9.80
N ALA A 73 -0.50 5.82 -9.97
CA ALA A 73 -1.05 4.82 -10.88
C ALA A 73 -2.42 4.33 -10.41
N GLN A 74 -2.59 4.03 -9.11
CA GLN A 74 -3.87 3.61 -8.55
C GLN A 74 -4.94 4.71 -8.64
N LEU A 75 -4.58 5.97 -8.42
CA LEU A 75 -5.48 7.10 -8.62
C LEU A 75 -5.96 7.19 -10.08
N ALA A 76 -5.04 7.10 -11.04
CA ALA A 76 -5.40 7.12 -12.45
C ALA A 76 -6.29 5.92 -12.83
N PHE A 77 -6.03 4.75 -12.23
CA PHE A 77 -6.85 3.55 -12.43
C PHE A 77 -8.27 3.73 -11.88
N ALA A 78 -8.42 4.26 -10.66
CA ALA A 78 -9.72 4.55 -10.06
C ALA A 78 -10.52 5.57 -10.90
N ARG A 79 -9.86 6.64 -11.36
CA ARG A 79 -10.46 7.64 -12.27
C ARG A 79 -10.94 7.00 -13.58
N ALA A 80 -10.14 6.10 -14.16
CA ALA A 80 -10.54 5.40 -15.36
C ALA A 80 -11.79 4.53 -15.14
N GLY A 81 -11.90 3.85 -14.00
CA GLY A 81 -13.09 3.09 -13.62
C GLY A 81 -14.33 3.97 -13.51
N GLU A 82 -14.22 5.12 -12.83
CA GLU A 82 -15.30 6.10 -12.69
C GLU A 82 -15.75 6.64 -14.06
N LEU A 83 -14.80 7.01 -14.92
CA LEU A 83 -15.08 7.51 -16.27
C LEU A 83 -15.76 6.44 -17.15
N LEU A 84 -15.34 5.17 -17.05
CA LEU A 84 -15.99 4.08 -17.77
C LEU A 84 -17.41 3.82 -17.28
N ALA A 85 -17.65 3.90 -15.97
CA ALA A 85 -18.99 3.80 -15.40
C ALA A 85 -19.89 4.97 -15.86
N GLY A 86 -19.31 6.17 -16.00
CA GLY A 86 -19.99 7.35 -16.58
C GLY A 86 -20.11 7.35 -18.10
N GLY A 87 -19.55 6.36 -18.80
CA GLY A 87 -19.59 6.25 -20.26
C GLY A 87 -18.58 7.11 -21.02
N ASP A 88 -17.70 7.84 -20.33
CA ASP A 88 -16.65 8.66 -20.95
C ASP A 88 -15.41 7.82 -21.26
N VAL A 89 -15.55 7.01 -22.32
CA VAL A 89 -14.53 6.02 -22.72
C VAL A 89 -13.22 6.67 -23.15
N GLN A 90 -13.27 7.86 -23.78
CA GLN A 90 -12.06 8.49 -24.28
C GLN A 90 -11.19 8.99 -23.13
N ARG A 91 -11.76 9.72 -22.17
CA ARG A 91 -11.02 10.17 -21.00
C ARG A 91 -10.55 9.01 -20.14
N ALA A 92 -11.35 7.94 -20.03
CA ALA A 92 -10.92 6.74 -19.34
C ALA A 92 -9.67 6.11 -19.96
N ARG A 93 -9.58 6.08 -21.30
CA ARG A 93 -8.39 5.57 -22.00
C ARG A 93 -7.16 6.40 -21.70
N GLU A 94 -7.27 7.73 -21.71
CA GLU A 94 -6.16 8.62 -21.36
C GLU A 94 -5.64 8.35 -19.94
N GLU A 95 -6.54 8.11 -18.98
CA GLU A 95 -6.15 7.75 -17.61
C GLU A 95 -5.51 6.35 -17.56
N LEU A 96 -6.05 5.35 -18.27
CA LEU A 96 -5.44 4.01 -18.36
C LEU A 96 -4.04 4.05 -18.99
N GLU A 97 -3.82 4.90 -19.99
CA GLU A 97 -2.50 5.12 -20.57
C GLU A 97 -1.53 5.77 -19.58
N ARG A 98 -2.01 6.62 -18.67
CA ARG A 98 -1.19 7.11 -17.55
C ARG A 98 -0.84 6.00 -16.58
N VAL A 99 -1.78 5.11 -16.26
CA VAL A 99 -1.51 3.94 -15.41
C VAL A 99 -0.40 3.09 -16.03
N LEU A 100 -0.52 2.73 -17.31
CA LEU A 100 0.46 1.88 -18.00
C LEU A 100 1.81 2.56 -18.19
N ARG A 101 1.87 3.90 -18.23
CA ARG A 101 3.15 4.64 -18.21
C ARG A 101 3.83 4.59 -16.83
N LEU A 102 3.05 4.60 -15.75
CA LEU A 102 3.57 4.60 -14.38
C LEU A 102 3.87 3.18 -13.88
N ALA A 103 3.05 2.21 -14.28
CA ALA A 103 3.10 0.80 -13.92
C ALA A 103 2.75 -0.04 -15.17
N PRO A 104 3.73 -0.35 -16.02
CA PRO A 104 3.51 -1.11 -17.26
C PRO A 104 2.87 -2.49 -17.04
N ASP A 105 3.21 -3.13 -15.92
CA ASP A 105 2.71 -4.46 -15.56
C ASP A 105 1.37 -4.43 -14.81
N HIS A 106 0.67 -3.30 -14.81
CA HIS A 106 -0.63 -3.19 -14.14
C HIS A 106 -1.70 -4.01 -14.88
N GLY A 107 -1.91 -5.25 -14.42
CA GLY A 107 -2.83 -6.21 -15.04
C GLY A 107 -4.25 -5.67 -15.20
N GLY A 108 -4.77 -5.00 -14.15
CA GLY A 108 -6.10 -4.37 -14.20
C GLY A 108 -6.25 -3.33 -15.30
N ALA A 109 -5.28 -2.41 -15.44
CA ALA A 109 -5.30 -1.37 -16.46
C ALA A 109 -5.18 -1.94 -17.88
N THR A 110 -4.34 -2.95 -18.06
CA THR A 110 -4.23 -3.66 -19.36
C THR A 110 -5.55 -4.34 -19.73
N ALA A 111 -6.20 -5.00 -18.78
CA ALA A 111 -7.50 -5.65 -18.99
C ALA A 111 -8.59 -4.63 -19.34
N MET A 112 -8.70 -3.54 -18.58
CA MET A 112 -9.65 -2.46 -18.84
C MET A 112 -9.37 -1.78 -20.18
N MET A 113 -8.09 -1.54 -20.53
CA MET A 113 -7.73 -0.92 -21.80
C MET A 113 -8.17 -1.79 -22.99
N ARG A 114 -7.95 -3.11 -22.91
CA ARG A 114 -8.45 -4.07 -23.91
C ARG A 114 -9.97 -4.07 -24.00
N ALA A 115 -10.66 -4.00 -22.86
CA ALA A 115 -12.13 -3.90 -22.81
C ALA A 115 -12.66 -2.66 -23.53
N THR A 116 -11.98 -1.51 -23.37
CA THR A 116 -12.37 -0.28 -24.06
C THR A 116 -12.19 -0.36 -25.56
N ARG A 117 -11.16 -1.04 -26.05
CA ARG A 117 -10.88 -1.18 -27.50
C ARG A 117 -11.85 -2.13 -28.20
N ALA A 118 -12.31 -3.16 -27.51
CA ALA A 118 -13.18 -4.18 -28.09
C ALA A 118 -14.67 -3.76 -28.20
N GLY A 119 -15.05 -2.54 -27.80
CA GLY A 119 -16.46 -2.14 -27.73
C GLY A 119 -17.29 -2.97 -26.73
N ARG A 120 -16.62 -3.69 -25.82
CA ARG A 120 -17.25 -4.67 -24.90
C ARG A 120 -17.50 -4.11 -23.49
N ILE A 121 -17.36 -2.80 -23.28
CA ILE A 121 -17.51 -2.19 -21.95
C ILE A 121 -18.88 -2.53 -21.34
N SER A 122 -19.92 -2.64 -22.16
CA SER A 122 -21.29 -3.00 -21.75
C SER A 122 -21.41 -4.37 -21.07
N ARG A 123 -20.44 -5.28 -21.24
CA ARG A 123 -20.47 -6.64 -20.65
C ARG A 123 -19.64 -6.80 -19.38
N LEU A 124 -18.74 -5.87 -19.06
CA LEU A 124 -17.84 -5.98 -17.91
C LEU A 124 -18.35 -5.25 -16.67
N LEU A 125 -19.23 -4.26 -16.83
CA LEU A 125 -19.82 -3.48 -15.74
C LEU A 125 -21.16 -4.04 -15.24
N ARG A 126 -21.56 -5.25 -15.67
CA ARG A 126 -22.89 -5.82 -15.42
C ARG A 126 -22.86 -7.11 -14.59
N ARG A 127 -21.86 -7.28 -13.72
CA ARG A 127 -21.69 -8.49 -12.93
C ARG A 127 -21.53 -8.18 -11.44
#